data_AF-A0A2S9DCH3-F1
#
_entry.id   AF-A0A2S9DCH3-F1
#
_cell.length_a   1.000
_cell.length_b   1.000
_cell.length_c   1.000
_cell.angle_alpha   90.00
_cell.angle_beta   90.00
_cell.angle_gamma   90.00
#
_symmetry.space_group_name_H-M   'P 1'
#
loop_
_entity.id
_entity.type
_entity.pdbx_description
1 polymer ?
#
loop_
_entity_poly.entity_id
_entity_poly.type
_entity_poly.pdbx_seq_one_letter_code
_entity_poly.pdbx_strand_id
1 'polypeptide(L)'
;MTTVFLALAWDSLLGASVIFTLAACYTFLMFREVIQSGRASAVMFLAIFLIFFSLIAVEDQLGIPAPGSWFLGLTVGGIAGLYGWSEKRTGTKVNRKPERTGKGDLEFTGGRRLAVINAACAAVLLGMGVAHFVLQAPTAAVGAVFAGATLGGWALFRFPLSLKGRNLLLWVIPIEFFLLIFLAGNTDHPALPYVWAYGALGGILLGGRYWSGPRLGQPRPPFNVSAKTPRKRKPKPRTQRKQKQAL
;
A
#
# COMPACT_ATOMS: atom_id res chain seq x y z
N MET A 1 -6.00 -9.50 -26.65
CA MET A 1 -5.31 -9.89 -25.39
C MET A 1 -5.47 -11.37 -25.11
N THR A 2 -6.69 -11.90 -25.03
CA THR A 2 -6.96 -13.34 -24.81
C THR A 2 -6.42 -14.26 -25.92
N THR A 3 -6.50 -13.85 -27.19
CA THR A 3 -5.94 -14.60 -28.33
C THR A 3 -4.41 -14.64 -28.33
N VAL A 4 -3.76 -13.53 -27.97
CA VAL A 4 -2.28 -13.44 -27.82
C VAL A 4 -1.79 -14.30 -26.65
N PHE A 5 -2.55 -14.30 -25.55
CA PHE A 5 -2.29 -15.14 -24.39
C PHE A 5 -2.44 -16.63 -24.68
N LEU A 6 -3.50 -17.02 -25.39
CA LEU A 6 -3.69 -18.41 -25.84
C LEU A 6 -2.55 -18.87 -26.77
N ALA A 7 -2.08 -17.99 -27.65
CA ALA A 7 -1.02 -18.30 -28.60
C ALA A 7 0.36 -18.42 -27.93
N LEU A 8 0.66 -17.61 -26.91
CA LEU A 8 1.94 -17.61 -26.20
C LEU A 8 2.06 -18.68 -25.11
N ALA A 9 0.93 -19.16 -24.57
CA ALA A 9 0.90 -20.07 -23.42
C ALA A 9 0.23 -21.41 -23.74
N TRP A 10 0.18 -21.82 -25.01
CA TRP A 10 -0.55 -23.01 -25.47
C TRP A 10 -0.25 -24.27 -24.65
N ASP A 11 1.04 -24.52 -24.36
CA ASP A 11 1.49 -25.71 -23.61
C ASP A 11 1.41 -25.56 -22.07
N SER A 12 1.22 -24.33 -21.58
CA SER A 12 1.28 -23.97 -20.15
C SER A 12 0.07 -23.17 -19.68
N LEU A 13 -1.07 -23.36 -20.35
CA LEU A 13 -2.24 -22.47 -20.27
C LEU A 13 -2.83 -22.36 -18.87
N LEU A 14 -2.87 -23.49 -18.15
CA LEU A 14 -3.34 -23.54 -16.76
C LEU A 14 -2.45 -22.69 -15.83
N GLY A 15 -1.13 -22.90 -15.88
CA GLY A 15 -0.17 -22.15 -15.07
C GLY A 15 -0.18 -20.65 -15.37
N ALA A 16 -0.18 -20.30 -16.67
CA ALA A 16 -0.28 -18.93 -17.12
C ALA A 16 -1.59 -18.27 -16.66
N SER A 17 -2.73 -18.99 -16.72
CA SER A 17 -4.04 -18.44 -16.35
C SER A 17 -4.13 -18.09 -14.87
N VAL A 18 -3.50 -18.89 -13.99
CA VAL A 18 -3.43 -18.60 -12.55
C VAL A 18 -2.69 -17.29 -12.31
N ILE A 19 -1.53 -17.10 -12.94
CA ILE A 19 -0.71 -15.89 -12.81
C ILE A 19 -1.47 -14.67 -13.35
N PHE A 20 -2.14 -14.81 -14.49
CA PHE A 20 -2.98 -13.78 -15.06
C PHE A 20 -4.12 -13.37 -14.11
N THR A 21 -4.87 -14.33 -13.56
CA THR A 21 -5.99 -14.06 -12.66
C THR A 21 -5.52 -13.41 -11.37
N LEU A 22 -4.39 -13.85 -10.82
CA LEU A 22 -3.76 -13.22 -9.65
C LEU A 22 -3.38 -11.77 -9.95
N ALA A 23 -2.75 -11.49 -11.09
CA ALA A 23 -2.37 -10.14 -11.49
C ALA A 23 -3.58 -9.22 -11.70
N ALA A 24 -4.65 -9.74 -12.30
CA ALA A 24 -5.89 -9.00 -12.51
C ALA A 24 -6.59 -8.68 -11.20
N CYS A 25 -6.69 -9.66 -10.28
CA CYS A 25 -7.24 -9.45 -8.95
C CYS A 25 -6.40 -8.43 -8.16
N TYR A 26 -5.07 -8.57 -8.22
CA TYR A 26 -4.13 -7.66 -7.58
C TYR A 26 -4.35 -6.20 -7.98
N THR A 27 -4.36 -5.91 -9.28
CA THR A 27 -4.54 -4.53 -9.78
C THR A 27 -5.93 -4.00 -9.53
N PHE A 28 -6.95 -4.85 -9.68
CA PHE A 28 -8.32 -4.47 -9.36
C PHE A 28 -8.47 -4.03 -7.89
N LEU A 29 -7.97 -4.84 -6.95
CA LEU A 29 -7.98 -4.51 -5.53
C LEU A 29 -7.11 -3.29 -5.22
N MET A 30 -6.00 -3.13 -5.94
CA MET A 30 -5.11 -1.98 -5.76
C MET A 30 -5.82 -0.66 -6.08
N PHE A 31 -6.52 -0.58 -7.22
CA PHE A 31 -7.25 0.63 -7.62
C PHE A 31 -8.55 0.86 -6.85
N ARG A 32 -9.21 -0.17 -6.30
CA ARG A 32 -10.47 -0.01 -5.55
C ARG A 32 -10.30 0.16 -4.04
N GLU A 33 -9.45 -0.65 -3.42
CA GLU A 33 -9.33 -0.74 -1.96
C GLU A 33 -8.01 -0.16 -1.45
N VAL A 34 -6.89 -0.54 -2.07
CA VAL A 34 -5.56 -0.15 -1.55
C VAL A 34 -5.30 1.35 -1.71
N ILE A 35 -5.86 2.00 -2.73
CA ILE A 35 -5.75 3.45 -2.96
C ILE A 35 -6.24 4.30 -1.77
N GLN A 36 -7.06 3.73 -0.89
CA GLN A 36 -7.54 4.41 0.31
C GLN A 36 -6.43 4.59 1.36
N SER A 37 -5.37 3.79 1.30
CA SER A 37 -4.16 3.95 2.11
C SER A 37 -3.02 4.41 1.20
N GLY A 38 -2.66 5.70 1.25
CA GLY A 38 -1.59 6.24 0.41
C GLY A 38 -0.26 5.48 0.53
N ARG A 39 0.08 5.00 1.72
CA ARG A 39 1.30 4.19 1.94
C ARG A 39 1.19 2.79 1.33
N ALA A 40 0.09 2.07 1.58
CA ALA A 40 -0.10 0.75 0.97
C ALA A 40 -0.15 0.87 -0.56
N SER A 41 -0.80 1.91 -1.08
CA SER A 41 -0.84 2.19 -2.51
C SER A 41 0.55 2.40 -3.09
N ALA A 42 1.41 3.22 -2.47
CA ALA A 42 2.77 3.46 -2.95
C ALA A 42 3.63 2.19 -2.93
N VAL A 43 3.57 1.43 -1.83
CA VAL A 43 4.33 0.18 -1.67
C VAL A 43 3.85 -0.87 -2.68
N MET A 44 2.55 -1.06 -2.82
CA MET A 44 1.99 -2.05 -3.74
C MET A 44 2.14 -1.64 -5.21
N PHE A 45 2.23 -0.33 -5.51
CA PHE A 45 2.60 0.14 -6.84
C PHE A 45 4.05 -0.24 -7.18
N LEU A 46 4.99 -0.01 -6.26
CA LEU A 46 6.38 -0.46 -6.43
C LEU A 46 6.48 -1.99 -6.53
N ALA A 47 5.68 -2.71 -5.76
CA ALA A 47 5.65 -4.16 -5.78
C ALA A 47 5.23 -4.74 -7.14
N ILE A 48 4.48 -4.01 -7.98
CA ILE A 48 4.16 -4.45 -9.36
C ILE A 48 5.45 -4.72 -10.15
N PHE A 49 6.39 -3.78 -10.10
CA PHE A 49 7.67 -3.92 -10.79
C PHE A 49 8.53 -5.00 -10.16
N LEU A 50 8.56 -5.07 -8.82
CA LEU A 50 9.30 -6.11 -8.11
C LEU A 50 8.80 -7.52 -8.49
N ILE A 51 7.48 -7.73 -8.52
CA ILE A 51 6.88 -9.00 -8.94
C ILE A 51 7.23 -9.29 -10.39
N PHE A 52 7.15 -8.30 -11.28
CA PHE A 52 7.51 -8.50 -12.68
C PHE A 52 8.97 -8.95 -12.85
N PHE A 53 9.93 -8.26 -12.21
CA PHE A 53 11.35 -8.67 -12.23
C PHE A 53 11.60 -10.02 -11.56
N SER A 54 10.83 -10.33 -10.51
CA SER A 54 10.90 -11.62 -9.82
C SER A 54 10.46 -12.74 -10.74
N LEU A 55 9.35 -12.56 -11.45
CA LEU A 55 8.82 -13.54 -12.40
C LEU A 55 9.78 -13.77 -13.57
N ILE A 56 10.48 -12.74 -14.04
CA ILE A 56 11.53 -12.91 -15.07
C ILE A 56 12.63 -13.84 -14.55
N ALA A 57 13.07 -13.65 -13.30
CA ALA A 57 14.15 -14.46 -12.73
C ALA A 57 13.76 -15.91 -12.40
N VAL A 58 12.47 -16.25 -12.37
CA VAL A 58 11.99 -17.63 -12.16
C VAL A 58 11.31 -18.23 -13.40
N GLU A 59 11.23 -17.50 -14.51
CA GLU A 59 10.51 -17.94 -15.71
C GLU A 59 11.02 -19.29 -16.22
N ASP A 60 12.35 -19.43 -16.35
CA ASP A 60 13.00 -20.66 -16.78
C ASP A 60 12.76 -21.83 -15.81
N GLN A 61 12.68 -21.55 -14.51
CA GLN A 61 12.43 -22.56 -13.48
C GLN A 61 10.96 -23.03 -13.46
N LEU A 62 10.04 -22.12 -13.79
CA LEU A 62 8.61 -22.37 -13.82
C LEU A 62 8.15 -23.01 -15.13
N GLY A 63 8.89 -22.82 -16.23
CA GLY A 63 8.49 -23.31 -17.56
C GLY A 63 7.17 -22.72 -18.06
N ILE A 64 6.78 -21.55 -17.54
CA ILE A 64 5.51 -20.87 -17.83
C ILE A 64 5.86 -19.41 -18.18
N PRO A 65 5.18 -18.78 -19.17
CA PRO A 65 5.37 -17.37 -19.52
C PRO A 65 4.79 -16.43 -18.45
N ALA A 66 5.38 -16.47 -17.26
CA ALA A 66 4.90 -15.82 -16.06
C ALA A 66 4.91 -14.29 -16.14
N PRO A 67 5.98 -13.62 -16.64
CA PRO A 67 6.00 -12.15 -16.75
C PRO A 67 4.94 -11.63 -17.72
N GLY A 68 4.78 -12.29 -18.87
CA GLY A 68 3.77 -11.93 -19.87
C GLY A 68 2.35 -12.11 -19.35
N SER A 69 2.09 -13.22 -18.66
CA SER A 69 0.80 -13.50 -18.01
C SER A 69 0.46 -12.46 -16.94
N TRP A 70 1.46 -12.10 -16.12
CA TRP A 70 1.33 -11.08 -15.10
C TRP A 70 1.00 -9.71 -15.73
N PHE A 71 1.76 -9.26 -16.73
CA PHE A 71 1.53 -7.98 -17.39
C PHE A 71 0.13 -7.86 -18.01
N LEU A 72 -0.32 -8.91 -18.69
CA LEU A 72 -1.65 -8.96 -19.29
C LEU A 72 -2.74 -8.90 -18.22
N GLY A 73 -2.58 -9.64 -17.12
CA GLY A 73 -3.53 -9.60 -16.01
C GLY A 73 -3.58 -8.23 -15.34
N LEU A 74 -2.43 -7.58 -15.11
CA LEU A 74 -2.36 -6.20 -14.59
C LEU A 74 -3.15 -5.22 -15.48
N THR A 75 -3.03 -5.36 -16.79
CA THR A 75 -3.73 -4.50 -17.76
C THR A 75 -5.23 -4.68 -17.65
N VAL A 76 -5.71 -5.93 -17.61
CA VAL A 76 -7.14 -6.24 -17.50
C VAL A 76 -7.70 -5.81 -16.15
N GLY A 77 -7.02 -6.13 -15.05
CA GLY A 77 -7.42 -5.73 -13.69
C GLY A 77 -7.39 -4.22 -13.49
N GLY A 78 -6.41 -3.53 -14.08
CA GLY A 78 -6.33 -2.07 -14.09
C GLY A 78 -7.51 -1.43 -14.81
N ILE A 79 -7.83 -1.91 -16.02
CA ILE A 79 -9.00 -1.43 -16.77
C ILE A 79 -10.29 -1.69 -15.96
N ALA A 80 -10.48 -2.90 -15.43
CA ALA A 80 -11.66 -3.25 -14.63
C ALA A 80 -11.76 -2.49 -13.30
N GLY A 81 -10.62 -2.16 -12.67
CA GLY A 81 -10.56 -1.38 -11.44
C GLY A 81 -10.86 0.10 -11.65
N LEU A 82 -10.48 0.65 -12.81
CA LEU A 82 -10.71 2.05 -13.19
C LEU A 82 -12.11 2.26 -13.81
N TYR A 83 -12.63 1.29 -14.57
CA TYR A 83 -13.98 1.33 -15.11
C TYR A 83 -15.00 0.98 -14.02
N GLY A 84 -15.79 1.98 -13.60
CA GLY A 84 -16.91 1.79 -12.70
C GLY A 84 -18.08 1.06 -13.38
N TRP A 85 -17.95 -0.26 -13.59
CA TRP A 85 -18.98 -1.11 -14.20
C TRP A 85 -20.17 -1.40 -13.28
N SER A 86 -20.13 -0.97 -12.01
CA SER A 86 -21.27 -1.04 -11.10
C SER A 86 -22.15 0.19 -11.27
N GLU A 87 -23.17 0.02 -12.10
CA GLU A 87 -24.32 0.91 -12.26
C GLU A 87 -25.18 0.88 -10.98
N LYS A 88 -24.66 1.55 -9.94
CA LYS A 88 -25.38 2.19 -8.83
C LYS A 88 -24.37 3.03 -8.04
N ARG A 89 -23.86 4.08 -8.70
CA ARG A 89 -23.44 5.27 -7.94
C ARG A 89 -24.71 6.02 -7.53
N THR A 90 -25.30 5.63 -6.41
CA THR A 90 -26.10 6.55 -5.61
C THR A 90 -25.20 7.74 -5.28
N GLY A 91 -25.40 8.82 -6.05
CA GLY A 91 -24.96 10.18 -5.83
C GLY A 91 -23.65 10.35 -5.07
N THR A 92 -22.52 10.39 -5.77
CA THR A 92 -21.55 11.47 -5.59
C THR A 92 -20.54 11.42 -6.73
N LYS A 93 -20.59 12.46 -7.56
CA LYS A 93 -19.47 12.86 -8.40
C LYS A 93 -18.21 12.82 -7.54
N VAL A 94 -17.22 12.02 -7.91
CA VAL A 94 -15.85 12.15 -7.40
C VAL A 94 -15.24 13.39 -8.06
N ASN A 95 -15.88 14.54 -7.84
CA ASN A 95 -15.18 15.76 -7.51
C ASN A 95 -15.01 15.70 -6.00
N ARG A 96 -14.07 14.86 -5.51
CA ARG A 96 -13.42 15.20 -4.26
C ARG A 96 -12.64 16.47 -4.60
N LYS A 97 -13.30 17.63 -4.40
CA LYS A 97 -12.58 18.86 -4.10
C LYS A 97 -11.44 18.44 -3.17
N PRO A 98 -10.18 18.84 -3.43
CA PRO A 98 -9.15 18.68 -2.41
C PRO A 98 -9.77 19.26 -1.16
N GLU A 99 -10.01 18.39 -0.18
CA GLU A 99 -10.56 18.79 1.09
C GLU A 99 -9.59 19.86 1.56
N ARG A 100 -10.08 21.11 1.54
CA ARG A 100 -9.28 22.27 1.88
C ARG A 100 -8.57 21.87 3.15
N THR A 101 -7.25 21.79 3.07
CA THR A 101 -6.35 21.82 4.20
C THR A 101 -6.79 23.01 5.04
N GLY A 102 -7.68 22.73 5.99
CA GLY A 102 -8.09 23.67 6.99
C GLY A 102 -6.81 23.97 7.74
N LYS A 103 -6.37 25.23 7.68
CA LYS A 103 -5.28 25.74 8.51
C LYS A 103 -5.54 25.28 9.96
N GLY A 104 -4.79 24.28 10.42
CA GLY A 104 -5.05 23.60 11.68
C GLY A 104 -4.65 22.13 11.60
N ASP A 105 -3.34 21.89 11.57
CA ASP A 105 -2.70 20.58 11.55
C ASP A 105 -3.23 19.58 12.59
N LEU A 106 -3.14 18.30 12.20
CA LEU A 106 -3.21 17.05 12.99
C LEU A 106 -4.59 16.38 13.15
N GLU A 107 -5.07 15.79 12.06
CA GLU A 107 -6.10 14.73 12.08
C GLU A 107 -5.44 13.34 12.07
N PHE A 108 -5.89 12.47 12.97
CA PHE A 108 -5.42 11.10 13.11
C PHE A 108 -5.81 10.26 11.89
N THR A 109 -4.83 9.80 11.13
CA THR A 109 -5.00 8.97 9.92
C THR A 109 -5.22 7.47 10.23
N GLY A 110 -5.54 7.09 11.47
CA GLY A 110 -5.68 5.69 11.89
C GLY A 110 -7.11 5.16 11.83
N GLY A 111 -7.28 3.88 11.49
CA GLY A 111 -8.58 3.18 11.52
C GLY A 111 -8.44 1.70 11.18
N ARG A 112 -9.34 0.85 11.71
CA ARG A 112 -9.32 -0.62 11.54
C ARG A 112 -9.25 -1.02 10.07
N ARG A 113 -9.97 -0.32 9.18
CA ARG A 113 -9.96 -0.57 7.73
C ARG A 113 -8.57 -0.36 7.11
N LEU A 114 -7.90 0.75 7.43
CA LEU A 114 -6.56 1.04 6.92
C LEU A 114 -5.52 0.07 7.48
N ALA A 115 -5.65 -0.32 8.75
CA ALA A 115 -4.81 -1.35 9.36
C ALA A 115 -4.97 -2.69 8.64
N VAL A 116 -6.20 -3.14 8.37
CA VAL A 116 -6.48 -4.39 7.64
C VAL A 116 -5.93 -4.35 6.21
N ILE A 117 -6.09 -3.24 5.49
CA ILE A 117 -5.50 -3.09 4.15
C ILE A 117 -3.97 -3.22 4.20
N ASN A 118 -3.31 -2.53 5.13
CA ASN A 118 -1.85 -2.63 5.28
C ASN A 118 -1.42 -4.04 5.74
N ALA A 119 -2.21 -4.70 6.59
CA ALA A 119 -1.99 -6.08 7.03
C ALA A 119 -2.00 -7.06 5.86
N ALA A 120 -3.05 -7.01 5.06
CA ALA A 120 -3.22 -7.89 3.91
C ALA A 120 -2.11 -7.68 2.89
N CYS A 121 -1.80 -6.42 2.57
CA CYS A 121 -0.68 -6.10 1.69
C CYS A 121 0.67 -6.58 2.25
N ALA A 122 0.92 -6.40 3.55
CA ALA A 122 2.14 -6.91 4.19
C ALA A 122 2.22 -8.44 4.13
N ALA A 123 1.12 -9.14 4.41
CA ALA A 123 1.05 -10.59 4.34
C ALA A 123 1.35 -11.11 2.92
N VAL A 124 0.83 -10.45 1.88
CA VAL A 124 1.12 -10.79 0.49
C VAL A 124 2.61 -10.61 0.18
N LEU A 125 3.22 -9.48 0.56
CA LEU A 125 4.65 -9.23 0.32
C LEU A 125 5.55 -10.22 1.07
N LEU A 126 5.27 -10.46 2.35
CA LEU A 126 6.03 -11.42 3.15
C LEU A 126 5.85 -12.84 2.61
N GLY A 127 4.65 -13.22 2.19
CA GLY A 127 4.38 -14.50 1.54
C GLY A 127 5.19 -14.70 0.26
N MET A 128 5.30 -13.68 -0.59
CA MET A 128 6.16 -13.73 -1.78
C MET A 128 7.65 -13.81 -1.41
N GLY A 129 8.09 -13.07 -0.39
CA GLY A 129 9.45 -13.19 0.13
C GLY A 129 9.77 -14.60 0.62
N VAL A 130 8.84 -15.23 1.35
CA VAL A 130 8.97 -16.64 1.79
C VAL A 130 8.98 -17.60 0.60
N ALA A 131 8.14 -17.37 -0.41
CA ALA A 131 8.14 -18.19 -1.61
C ALA A 131 9.50 -18.14 -2.34
N HIS A 132 10.08 -16.94 -2.52
CA HIS A 132 11.42 -16.80 -3.08
C HIS A 132 12.50 -17.46 -2.22
N PHE A 133 12.41 -17.30 -0.90
CA PHE A 133 13.33 -17.95 0.02
C PHE A 133 13.30 -19.48 -0.13
N VAL A 134 12.12 -20.08 -0.14
CA VAL A 134 11.95 -21.54 -0.23
C VAL A 134 12.32 -22.08 -1.61
N LEU A 135 11.92 -21.39 -2.69
CA LEU A 135 12.10 -21.87 -4.05
C LEU A 135 13.54 -21.70 -4.56
N GLN A 136 14.21 -20.60 -4.19
CA GLN A 136 15.49 -20.23 -4.82
C GLN A 136 16.71 -20.42 -3.93
N ALA A 137 16.60 -20.31 -2.59
CA ALA A 137 17.74 -20.52 -1.68
C ALA A 137 17.34 -20.58 -0.19
N PRO A 138 16.99 -21.76 0.38
CA PRO A 138 16.60 -21.90 1.77
C PRO A 138 17.82 -21.96 2.73
N THR A 139 18.68 -20.94 2.72
CA THR A 139 19.86 -20.88 3.60
C THR A 139 19.64 -19.96 4.81
N ALA A 140 20.35 -20.23 5.91
CA ALA A 140 20.27 -19.38 7.11
C ALA A 140 20.65 -17.91 6.83
N ALA A 141 21.60 -17.68 5.92
CA ALA A 141 22.03 -16.34 5.52
C ALA A 141 20.91 -15.56 4.80
N VAL A 142 20.25 -16.19 3.82
CA VAL A 142 19.14 -15.56 3.08
C VAL A 142 17.94 -15.33 4.02
N GLY A 143 17.68 -16.24 4.95
CA GLY A 143 16.67 -16.07 6.01
C GLY A 143 16.98 -14.90 6.94
N ALA A 144 18.25 -14.72 7.33
CA ALA A 144 18.68 -13.59 8.15
C ALA A 144 18.51 -12.25 7.40
N VAL A 145 18.83 -12.20 6.10
CA VAL A 145 18.58 -11.03 5.25
C VAL A 145 17.09 -10.70 5.18
N PHE A 146 16.23 -11.70 4.97
CA PHE A 146 14.77 -11.50 4.95
C PHE A 146 14.26 -10.93 6.29
N ALA A 147 14.59 -11.58 7.40
CA ALA A 147 14.17 -11.15 8.73
C ALA A 147 14.71 -9.76 9.08
N GLY A 148 15.99 -9.50 8.79
CA GLY A 148 16.65 -8.21 9.01
C GLY A 148 16.00 -7.09 8.20
N ALA A 149 15.71 -7.32 6.92
CA ALA A 149 15.02 -6.36 6.07
C ALA A 149 13.60 -6.07 6.57
N THR A 150 12.86 -7.09 7.00
CA THR A 150 11.53 -6.91 7.60
C THR A 150 11.57 -6.07 8.87
N LEU A 151 12.50 -6.36 9.78
CA LEU A 151 12.67 -5.59 11.01
C LEU A 151 13.12 -4.15 10.72
N GLY A 152 14.04 -3.95 9.78
CA GLY A 152 14.51 -2.64 9.35
C GLY A 152 13.40 -1.78 8.76
N GLY A 153 12.63 -2.34 7.82
CA GLY A 153 11.47 -1.65 7.22
C GLY A 153 10.41 -1.30 8.26
N TRP A 154 10.16 -2.21 9.21
CA TRP A 154 9.25 -1.96 10.34
C TRP A 154 9.75 -0.82 11.23
N ALA A 155 11.02 -0.85 11.63
CA ALA A 155 11.63 0.13 12.51
C ALA A 155 11.58 1.55 11.91
N LEU A 156 11.86 1.67 10.61
CA LEU A 156 11.90 2.94 9.88
C LEU A 156 10.59 3.75 9.98
N PHE A 157 9.46 3.04 10.01
CA PHE A 157 8.14 3.65 10.14
C PHE A 157 7.57 3.64 11.56
N ARG A 158 7.99 2.68 12.40
CA ARG A 158 7.54 2.56 13.78
C ARG A 158 8.09 3.67 14.66
N PHE A 159 9.38 3.96 14.55
CA PHE A 159 10.07 4.95 15.37
C PHE A 159 9.97 6.35 14.75
N PRO A 160 9.85 7.41 15.59
CA PRO A 160 9.76 8.79 15.11
C PRO A 160 11.10 9.28 14.56
N LEU A 161 11.38 9.00 13.29
CA LEU A 161 12.45 9.65 12.54
C LEU A 161 11.94 10.94 11.90
N SER A 162 12.85 11.91 11.68
CA SER A 162 12.56 13.09 10.88
C SER A 162 12.17 12.70 9.45
N LEU A 163 11.31 13.50 8.80
CA LEU A 163 10.90 13.26 7.40
C LEU A 163 12.11 13.20 6.46
N LYS A 164 13.12 14.06 6.68
CA LYS A 164 14.36 14.06 5.90
C LYS A 164 15.13 12.75 6.08
N GLY A 165 15.25 12.24 7.31
CA GLY A 165 15.90 10.97 7.60
C GLY A 165 15.16 9.78 6.99
N ARG A 166 13.82 9.77 7.08
CA ARG A 166 13.00 8.71 6.45
C ARG A 166 13.12 8.71 4.93
N ASN A 167 13.03 9.88 4.28
CA ASN A 167 13.16 9.96 2.83
C ASN A 167 14.55 9.52 2.37
N LEU A 168 15.61 9.92 3.08
CA LEU A 168 16.97 9.47 2.78
C LEU A 168 17.10 7.94 2.90
N LEU A 169 16.58 7.34 3.96
CA LEU A 169 16.61 5.89 4.14
C LEU A 169 15.74 5.14 3.11
N LEU A 170 14.66 5.75 2.60
CA LEU A 170 13.88 5.17 1.51
C LEU A 170 14.67 5.13 0.19
N TRP A 171 15.61 6.06 -0.03
CA TRP A 171 16.52 6.02 -1.19
C TRP A 171 17.56 4.92 -1.11
N VAL A 172 17.87 4.45 0.10
CA VAL A 172 18.76 3.29 0.28
C VAL A 172 18.13 2.03 -0.32
N ILE A 173 16.79 1.96 -0.38
CA ILE A 173 16.09 0.75 -0.83
C ILE A 173 16.46 0.35 -2.27
N PRO A 174 16.30 1.21 -3.29
CA PRO A 174 16.72 0.86 -4.64
C PRO A 174 18.22 0.59 -4.76
N ILE A 175 19.06 1.31 -3.99
CA ILE A 175 20.52 1.13 -4.02
C ILE A 175 20.90 -0.26 -3.50
N GLU A 176 20.40 -0.65 -2.34
CA GLU A 176 20.62 -1.98 -1.76
C GLU A 176 20.09 -3.09 -2.66
N PHE A 177 18.94 -2.88 -3.30
CA PHE A 177 18.40 -3.85 -4.27
C PHE A 177 19.39 -4.14 -5.40
N PHE A 178 19.94 -3.12 -6.05
CA PHE A 178 20.92 -3.31 -7.12
C PHE A 178 22.22 -3.94 -6.61
N LEU A 179 22.71 -3.54 -5.43
CA LEU A 179 23.88 -4.16 -4.81
C LEU A 179 23.67 -5.66 -4.55
N LEU A 180 22.49 -6.04 -4.07
CA LEU A 180 22.13 -7.43 -3.81
C LEU A 180 21.97 -8.25 -5.10
N ILE A 181 21.58 -7.64 -6.22
CA ILE A 181 21.60 -8.32 -7.54
C ILE A 181 23.04 -8.69 -7.90
N PHE A 182 23.98 -7.76 -7.80
CA PHE A 182 25.39 -8.04 -8.08
C PHE A 182 25.97 -9.09 -7.13
N LEU A 183 25.64 -9.01 -5.84
CA LEU A 183 26.09 -9.99 -4.86
C LEU A 183 25.50 -11.37 -5.13
N ALA A 184 24.20 -11.46 -5.46
CA ALA A 184 23.53 -12.70 -5.80
C ALA A 184 24.18 -13.40 -6.99
N GLY A 185 24.57 -12.66 -8.02
CA GLY A 185 25.28 -13.19 -9.18
C GLY A 185 26.68 -13.72 -8.86
N ASN A 186 27.32 -13.25 -7.79
CA ASN A 186 28.65 -13.69 -7.36
C ASN A 186 28.64 -14.78 -6.28
N THR A 187 27.48 -15.04 -5.65
CA THR A 187 27.36 -15.92 -4.48
C THR A 187 26.38 -17.08 -4.69
N ASP A 188 25.90 -17.29 -5.92
CA ASP A 188 24.90 -18.30 -6.26
C ASP A 188 23.65 -18.24 -5.37
N HIS A 189 23.28 -17.02 -4.96
CA HIS A 189 22.13 -16.77 -4.09
C HIS A 189 21.11 -15.85 -4.78
N PRO A 190 20.44 -16.33 -5.85
CA PRO A 190 19.55 -15.51 -6.69
C PRO A 190 18.34 -14.94 -5.93
N ALA A 191 17.99 -15.52 -4.78
CA ALA A 191 16.87 -15.07 -3.94
C ALA A 191 17.14 -13.74 -3.21
N LEU A 192 18.41 -13.40 -2.94
CA LEU A 192 18.80 -12.29 -2.06
C LEU A 192 18.12 -10.95 -2.35
N PRO A 193 18.16 -10.40 -3.59
CA PRO A 193 17.54 -9.11 -3.87
C PRO A 193 16.02 -9.12 -3.65
N TYR A 194 15.37 -10.24 -3.99
CA TYR A 194 13.92 -10.39 -3.88
C TYR A 194 13.46 -10.52 -2.44
N VAL A 195 14.06 -11.43 -1.66
CA VAL A 195 13.68 -11.62 -0.26
C VAL A 195 13.92 -10.34 0.54
N TRP A 196 15.04 -9.65 0.30
CA TRP A 196 15.32 -8.38 0.96
C TRP A 196 14.25 -7.33 0.61
N ALA A 197 13.90 -7.18 -0.66
CA ALA A 197 12.94 -6.17 -1.10
C ALA A 197 11.53 -6.47 -0.57
N TYR A 198 11.07 -7.72 -0.67
CA TYR A 198 9.78 -8.15 -0.10
C TYR A 198 9.75 -7.98 1.42
N GLY A 199 10.84 -8.32 2.10
CA GLY A 199 11.00 -8.13 3.54
C GLY A 199 10.91 -6.66 3.92
N ALA A 200 11.69 -5.79 3.29
CA ALA A 200 11.72 -4.35 3.55
C ALA A 200 10.34 -3.71 3.30
N LEU A 201 9.72 -3.97 2.16
CA LEU A 201 8.40 -3.42 1.82
C LEU A 201 7.30 -3.93 2.75
N GLY A 202 7.30 -5.23 3.09
CA GLY A 202 6.40 -5.81 4.07
C GLY A 202 6.57 -5.19 5.46
N GLY A 203 7.81 -5.01 5.89
CA GLY A 203 8.18 -4.31 7.13
C GLY A 203 7.65 -2.89 7.17
N ILE A 204 7.82 -2.12 6.09
CA ILE A 204 7.32 -0.74 5.97
C ILE A 204 5.81 -0.66 6.23
N LEU A 205 5.04 -1.60 5.70
CA LEU A 205 3.59 -1.67 5.91
C LEU A 205 3.23 -2.03 7.36
N LEU A 206 3.99 -2.93 7.98
CA LEU A 206 3.80 -3.28 9.39
C LEU A 206 4.20 -2.15 10.35
N GLY A 207 5.22 -1.36 10.02
CA GLY A 207 5.72 -0.27 10.87
C GLY A 207 4.78 0.92 11.06
N GLY A 208 3.58 0.89 10.46
CA GLY A 208 2.63 2.01 10.51
C GLY A 208 2.04 2.27 11.87
N ARG A 209 1.64 3.51 12.11
CA ARG A 209 0.88 3.87 13.32
C ARG A 209 -0.61 3.50 13.24
N TYR A 210 -1.08 2.97 12.11
CA TYR A 210 -2.46 2.49 11.94
C TYR A 210 -2.83 1.37 12.93
N TRP A 211 -1.83 0.64 13.43
CA TRP A 211 -1.97 -0.49 14.34
C TRP A 211 -2.11 -0.10 15.80
N SER A 212 -1.54 1.03 16.21
CA SER A 212 -1.34 1.33 17.63
C SER A 212 -2.48 2.13 18.27
N GLY A 213 -3.48 2.57 17.49
CA GLY A 213 -4.48 3.52 17.98
C GLY A 213 -3.83 4.80 18.57
N PRO A 214 -4.59 5.73 19.13
CA PRO A 214 -4.05 6.63 20.14
C PRO A 214 -3.60 5.82 21.36
N ARG A 215 -2.46 6.17 21.99
CA ARG A 215 -1.93 5.44 23.16
C ARG A 215 -2.97 5.37 24.29
N LEU A 216 -2.97 4.32 25.12
CA LEU A 216 -3.70 4.34 26.39
C LEU A 216 -3.25 5.56 27.20
N GLY A 217 -4.19 6.46 27.53
CA GLY A 217 -3.92 7.73 28.20
C GLY A 217 -3.68 8.93 27.28
N GLN A 218 -3.54 8.74 25.96
CA GLN A 218 -3.66 9.86 25.02
C GLN A 218 -5.13 10.07 24.69
N PRO A 219 -5.64 11.30 24.80
CA PRO A 219 -7.03 11.56 24.49
C PRO A 219 -7.24 11.28 22.98
N ARG A 220 -8.46 10.95 22.54
CA ARG A 220 -8.76 10.56 21.14
C ARG A 220 -8.89 11.82 20.26
N PRO A 221 -8.09 11.96 19.17
CA PRO A 221 -8.16 13.15 18.32
C PRO A 221 -9.54 13.29 17.65
N PRO A 222 -9.94 14.52 17.27
CA PRO A 222 -9.06 15.68 17.04
C PRO A 222 -8.75 16.55 18.28
N PHE A 223 -7.47 16.72 18.63
CA PHE A 223 -6.96 17.75 19.58
C PHE A 223 -6.63 19.07 18.91
N ASN A 224 -7.43 19.47 17.92
CA ASN A 224 -7.40 20.84 17.42
C ASN A 224 -8.80 21.27 17.01
N VAL A 225 -9.77 21.06 17.90
CA VAL A 225 -10.69 22.15 18.17
C VAL A 225 -10.08 22.81 19.41
N SER A 226 -9.22 23.81 19.21
CA SER A 226 -9.23 24.95 20.14
C SER A 226 -10.71 25.18 20.40
N ALA A 227 -11.17 24.93 21.62
CA ALA A 227 -12.55 25.17 21.99
C ALA A 227 -12.84 26.56 21.45
N LYS A 228 -13.53 26.63 20.30
CA LYS A 228 -13.97 27.89 19.75
C LYS A 228 -14.85 28.37 20.87
N THR A 229 -14.33 29.32 21.64
CA THR A 229 -15.07 30.01 22.68
C THR A 229 -16.41 30.27 22.03
N PRO A 230 -17.52 29.69 22.53
CA PRO A 230 -18.79 29.67 21.83
C PRO A 230 -19.00 31.10 21.37
N ARG A 231 -18.94 31.32 20.04
CA ARG A 231 -18.91 32.66 19.45
C ARG A 231 -20.08 33.35 20.08
N LYS A 232 -19.83 34.29 21.02
CA LYS A 232 -20.88 34.98 21.76
C LYS A 232 -21.80 35.52 20.69
N ARG A 233 -22.95 34.85 20.49
CA ARG A 233 -23.99 35.37 19.62
C ARG A 233 -24.26 36.73 20.23
N LYS A 234 -23.96 37.80 19.49
CA LYS A 234 -24.36 39.13 19.93
C LYS A 234 -25.85 38.99 20.27
N PRO A 235 -26.27 39.32 21.50
CA PRO A 235 -27.68 39.27 21.84
C PRO A 235 -28.41 40.10 20.78
N LYS A 236 -29.30 39.46 20.01
CA LYS A 236 -30.23 40.20 19.16
C LYS A 236 -30.95 41.16 20.11
N PRO A 237 -30.97 42.48 19.82
CA PRO A 237 -31.74 43.41 20.63
C PRO A 237 -33.17 42.88 20.67
N ARG A 238 -33.63 42.59 21.89
CA ARG A 238 -35.00 42.27 22.20
C ARG A 238 -35.79 43.49 21.76
N THR A 239 -36.51 43.41 20.64
CA THR A 239 -37.45 44.44 20.23
C THR A 239 -38.38 44.62 21.41
N GLN A 240 -38.21 45.71 22.15
CA GLN A 240 -39.14 46.09 23.18
C GLN A 240 -40.49 46.24 22.49
N ARG A 241 -41.39 45.33 22.85
CA ARG A 241 -42.82 45.51 22.70
C ARG A 241 -43.13 46.79 23.48
N LYS A 242 -43.13 47.95 22.81
CA LYS A 242 -43.75 49.17 23.32
C LYS A 242 -45.24 48.90 23.33
N GLN A 243 -45.69 48.32 24.43
CA GLN A 243 -47.03 48.51 24.92
C GLN A 243 -47.02 49.89 25.58
N LYS A 244 -47.32 50.94 24.80
CA LYS A 244 -48.12 52.04 25.34
C LYS A 244 -49.53 51.46 25.38
N GLN A 245 -50.02 51.10 26.57
CA GLN A 245 -50.91 51.94 27.36
C GLN A 245 -52.05 52.50 26.52
N ALA A 246 -53.23 52.00 26.86
CA ALA A 246 -54.52 52.49 26.43
C ALA A 246 -54.65 54.00 26.69
N LEU A 247 -55.24 54.67 25.71
CA LEU A 247 -56.34 55.63 25.84
C LEU A 247 -56.99 55.75 24.47
#